data_AF-A0A2V9YWZ7-F1
#
_entry.id   AF-A0A2V9YWZ7-F1
#
_cell.length_a   1.000
_cell.length_b   1.000
_cell.length_c   1.000
_cell.angle_alpha   90.00
_cell.angle_beta   90.00
_cell.angle_gamma   90.00
#
_symmetry.space_group_name_H-M   'P 1'
#
loop_
_entity.id
_entity.type
_entity.pdbx_description
1 polymer ?
#
loop_
_entity_poly.entity_id
_entity_poly.type
_entity_poly.pdbx_seq_one_letter_code
_entity_poly.pdbx_strand_id
1 'polypeptide(L)'
;MAQQASIKSKPAPAGESGSAARIPPEINQQLRTLAHDLSNSIETVMQACYLLSQAKLDEGNQRWVKLVDSGARDAGRIIREMREILRGQEAK
;
A
#
# COMPACT_ATOMS: atom_id res chain seq x y z
N MET A 1 41.85 30.06 -43.88
CA MET A 1 42.04 29.86 -42.42
C MET A 1 40.68 29.94 -41.75
N ALA A 2 40.36 28.94 -40.93
CA ALA A 2 39.02 28.61 -40.46
C ALA A 2 38.44 29.61 -39.44
N GLN A 3 37.12 29.82 -39.52
CA GLN A 3 36.32 30.60 -38.57
C GLN A 3 36.34 29.96 -37.17
N GLN A 4 36.63 30.76 -36.14
CA GLN A 4 36.41 30.39 -34.74
C GLN A 4 34.95 30.69 -34.38
N ALA A 5 34.14 29.64 -34.25
CA ALA A 5 32.82 29.72 -33.64
C ALA A 5 32.96 29.79 -32.12
N SER A 6 32.58 30.94 -31.54
CA SER A 6 32.45 31.13 -30.10
C SER A 6 31.18 30.42 -29.61
N ILE A 7 31.33 29.25 -28.98
CA ILE A 7 30.21 28.54 -28.35
C ILE A 7 30.03 29.13 -26.95
N LYS A 8 29.05 30.02 -26.82
CA LYS A 8 28.56 30.54 -25.55
C LYS A 8 27.74 29.44 -24.87
N SER A 9 28.33 28.75 -23.89
CA SER A 9 27.62 27.77 -23.07
C SER A 9 26.57 28.46 -22.21
N LYS A 10 25.30 28.32 -22.61
CA LYS A 10 24.13 28.63 -21.79
C LYS A 10 24.09 27.59 -20.66
N PRO A 11 24.09 27.98 -19.36
CA PRO A 11 23.86 27.00 -18.31
C PRO A 11 22.43 26.49 -18.44
N ALA A 12 22.29 25.16 -18.47
CA ALA A 12 21.01 24.49 -18.35
C ALA A 12 20.30 24.95 -17.06
N PRO A 13 18.97 25.12 -17.05
CA PRO A 13 18.27 25.43 -15.82
C PRO A 13 18.49 24.30 -14.81
N ALA A 14 19.05 24.68 -13.67
CA ALA A 14 19.08 23.85 -12.48
C ALA A 14 17.65 23.52 -12.07
N GLY A 15 17.43 22.26 -11.68
CA GLY A 15 16.34 21.90 -10.78
C GLY A 15 15.05 21.45 -11.46
N GLU A 16 15.08 20.33 -12.16
CA GLU A 16 13.99 19.36 -12.02
C GLU A 16 14.46 18.30 -11.02
N SER A 17 14.56 18.73 -9.75
CA SER A 17 14.41 17.79 -8.65
C SER A 17 13.01 17.21 -8.81
N GLY A 18 12.92 15.98 -9.32
CA GLY A 18 11.66 15.26 -9.40
C GLY A 18 11.01 15.21 -8.03
N SER A 19 10.12 16.16 -7.77
CA SER A 19 9.18 16.08 -6.66
C SER A 19 8.42 14.79 -6.91
N ALA A 20 8.68 13.76 -6.11
CA ALA A 20 7.83 12.58 -6.06
C ALA A 20 6.38 13.09 -6.07
N ALA A 21 5.62 12.77 -7.12
CA ALA A 21 4.29 13.31 -7.31
C ALA A 21 3.46 12.95 -6.07
N ARG A 22 3.13 13.96 -5.25
CA ARG A 22 2.37 13.78 -4.02
C ARG A 22 0.97 13.35 -4.41
N ILE A 23 0.43 12.34 -3.72
CA ILE A 23 -0.95 11.90 -3.96
C ILE A 23 -1.88 13.08 -3.63
N PRO A 24 -2.80 13.45 -4.54
CA PRO A 24 -3.79 14.50 -4.26
C PRO A 24 -4.57 14.21 -2.96
N PRO A 25 -4.84 15.22 -2.11
CA PRO A 25 -5.45 15.03 -0.80
C PRO A 25 -6.76 14.24 -0.83
N GLU A 26 -7.62 14.52 -1.82
CA GLU A 26 -8.90 13.85 -2.01
C GLU A 26 -8.73 12.36 -2.30
N ILE A 27 -7.77 12.03 -3.17
CA ILE A 27 -7.43 10.63 -3.51
C ILE A 27 -6.85 9.93 -2.28
N ASN A 28 -5.97 10.60 -1.53
CA ASN A 28 -5.38 10.03 -0.32
C ASN A 28 -6.46 9.73 0.74
N GLN A 29 -7.43 10.61 0.92
CA GLN A 29 -8.57 10.39 1.82
C GLN A 29 -9.44 9.19 1.37
N GLN A 30 -9.70 9.05 0.07
CA GLN A 30 -10.42 7.89 -0.47
C GLN A 30 -9.66 6.59 -0.23
N LEU A 31 -8.35 6.56 -0.49
CA LEU A 31 -7.50 5.39 -0.26
C LEU A 31 -7.46 4.99 1.22
N ARG A 32 -7.42 5.96 2.14
CA ARG A 32 -7.51 5.71 3.59
C ARG A 32 -8.85 5.10 3.99
N THR A 33 -9.94 5.58 3.41
CA THR A 33 -11.29 5.04 3.66
C THR A 33 -11.37 3.59 3.19
N LEU A 34 -10.93 3.31 1.96
CA LEU A 34 -10.89 1.95 1.42
C LEU A 34 -9.97 1.03 2.25
N ALA A 35 -8.81 1.50 2.69
CA ALA A 35 -7.90 0.72 3.53
C ALA A 35 -8.50 0.41 4.92
N HIS A 36 -9.28 1.33 5.48
CA HIS A 36 -10.04 1.10 6.70
C HIS A 36 -11.14 0.06 6.50
N ASP A 37 -11.96 0.20 5.46
CA ASP A 37 -13.08 -0.70 5.18
C ASP A 37 -12.61 -2.12 4.85
N LEU A 38 -11.50 -2.23 4.12
CA LEU A 38 -10.84 -3.49 3.86
C LEU A 38 -10.30 -4.12 5.15
N SER A 39 -9.72 -3.32 6.06
CA SER A 39 -9.28 -3.81 7.37
C SER A 39 -10.44 -4.39 8.18
N ASN A 40 -11.62 -3.77 8.15
CA ASN A 40 -12.81 -4.27 8.84
C ASN A 40 -13.32 -5.59 8.24
N SER A 41 -13.28 -5.68 6.91
CA SER A 41 -13.67 -6.90 6.19
C SER A 41 -12.74 -8.07 6.53
N ILE A 42 -11.42 -7.83 6.54
CA ILE A 42 -10.42 -8.85 6.91
C ILE A 42 -10.55 -9.27 8.37
N GLU A 43 -10.79 -8.33 9.29
CA GLU A 43 -11.03 -8.63 10.70
C GLU A 43 -12.24 -9.56 10.86
N THR A 44 -13.31 -9.32 10.11
CA THR A 44 -14.50 -10.20 10.09
C THR A 44 -14.14 -11.61 9.62
N VAL A 45 -13.30 -11.75 8.59
CA VAL A 45 -12.83 -13.06 8.10
C VAL A 45 -11.96 -13.76 9.16
N MET A 46 -11.06 -13.03 9.83
CA MET A 46 -10.24 -13.59 10.91
C MET A 46 -11.10 -14.09 12.07
N GLN A 47 -12.13 -13.33 12.47
CA GLN A 47 -13.08 -13.75 13.49
C GLN A 47 -13.88 -14.98 13.07
N ALA A 48 -14.32 -15.06 11.81
CA ALA A 48 -14.98 -16.24 11.26
C ALA A 48 -14.06 -17.48 11.30
N CYS A 49 -12.79 -17.34 10.91
CA CYS A 49 -11.79 -18.41 11.01
C CYS A 49 -11.60 -18.85 12.47
N TYR A 50 -11.52 -17.91 13.41
CA TYR A 50 -11.40 -18.21 14.83
C TYR A 50 -12.62 -19.01 15.35
N LEU A 51 -13.84 -18.61 15.00
CA LEU A 51 -15.05 -19.34 15.38
C LEU A 51 -15.11 -20.72 14.74
N LEU A 52 -14.76 -20.84 13.45
CA LEU A 52 -14.70 -22.13 12.75
C LEU A 52 -13.66 -23.07 13.35
N SER A 53 -12.52 -22.54 13.82
CA SER A 53 -11.48 -23.35 14.46
C SER A 53 -11.92 -24.01 15.77
N GLN A 54 -12.99 -23.50 16.39
CA GLN A 54 -13.59 -24.08 17.60
C GLN A 54 -14.64 -25.16 17.29
N ALA A 55 -15.09 -25.27 16.04
CA ALA A 55 -16.03 -26.31 15.63
C ALA A 55 -15.32 -27.67 15.53
N LYS A 56 -16.07 -28.76 15.72
CA LYS A 56 -15.58 -30.12 15.45
C LYS A 56 -15.53 -30.34 13.93
N LEU A 57 -14.40 -29.96 13.33
CA LEU A 57 -14.12 -30.15 11.92
C LEU A 57 -13.21 -31.37 11.73
N ASP A 58 -13.43 -32.13 10.65
CA ASP A 58 -12.45 -33.12 10.19
C ASP A 58 -11.13 -32.47 9.75
N GLU A 59 -10.09 -33.29 9.58
CA GLU A 59 -8.74 -32.81 9.26
C GLU A 59 -8.68 -31.99 7.96
N GLY A 60 -9.48 -32.35 6.95
CA GLY A 60 -9.55 -31.64 5.68
C GLY A 60 -10.12 -30.24 5.87
N ASN A 61 -11.25 -30.15 6.58
CA ASN A 61 -11.90 -28.90 6.91
C ASN A 61 -11.05 -28.00 7.81
N GLN A 62 -10.30 -28.57 8.76
CA GLN A 62 -9.34 -27.81 9.56
C GLN A 62 -8.21 -27.20 8.71
N ARG A 63 -7.75 -27.90 7.67
CA ARG A 63 -6.72 -27.38 6.77
C ARG A 63 -7.22 -26.17 5.98
N TRP A 64 -8.47 -26.18 5.53
CA TRP A 64 -9.08 -25.04 4.86
C TRP A 64 -9.19 -23.83 5.79
N VAL A 65 -9.63 -24.02 7.04
CA VAL A 65 -9.69 -22.92 8.04
C VAL A 65 -8.31 -22.30 8.25
N LYS A 66 -7.27 -23.11 8.42
CA LYS A 66 -5.88 -22.62 8.58
C LYS A 66 -5.39 -21.84 7.36
N LEU A 67 -5.74 -22.31 6.15
CA LEU A 67 -5.36 -21.63 4.91
C LEU A 67 -6.03 -20.25 4.80
N VAL A 68 -7.32 -20.17 5.10
CA VAL A 68 -8.06 -18.90 5.08
C VAL A 68 -7.56 -17.95 6.17
N ASP A 69 -7.31 -18.45 7.39
CA ASP A 69 -6.75 -17.64 8.49
C ASP A 69 -5.38 -17.07 8.11
N SER A 70 -4.50 -17.88 7.52
CA SER A 70 -3.19 -17.41 7.05
C SER A 70 -3.33 -16.30 6.01
N GLY A 71 -4.19 -16.49 5.00
CA GLY A 71 -4.41 -15.49 3.96
C GLY A 71 -5.01 -14.18 4.50
N ALA A 72 -5.94 -14.28 5.47
CA ALA A 72 -6.52 -13.11 6.11
C ALA A 72 -5.48 -12.33 6.94
N ARG A 73 -4.60 -13.02 7.65
CA ARG A 73 -3.48 -12.38 8.39
C ARG A 73 -2.49 -11.69 7.46
N ASP A 74 -2.15 -12.34 6.35
CA ASP A 74 -1.26 -11.76 5.34
C ASP A 74 -1.88 -10.49 4.72
N ALA A 75 -3.17 -10.53 4.39
CA ALA A 75 -3.90 -9.35 3.94
C ALA A 75 -3.90 -8.24 5.03
N GLY A 76 -4.10 -8.61 6.28
CA GLY A 76 -4.01 -7.70 7.43
C GLY A 76 -2.64 -7.00 7.53
N ARG A 77 -1.54 -7.73 7.30
CA ARG A 77 -0.18 -7.16 7.22
C ARG A 77 -0.05 -6.17 6.06
N ILE A 78 -0.47 -6.56 4.86
CA ILE A 78 -0.40 -5.70 3.66
C ILE A 78 -1.16 -4.39 3.87
N ILE A 79 -2.35 -4.44 4.47
CA ILE A 79 -3.17 -3.23 4.71
C ILE A 79 -2.52 -2.32 5.76
N ARG A 80 -1.81 -2.86 6.76
CA ARG A 80 -1.04 -2.05 7.72
C ARG A 80 0.07 -1.30 7.00
N GLU A 81 0.85 -1.98 6.16
CA GLU A 81 1.91 -1.37 5.35
C GLU A 81 1.35 -0.29 4.41
N MET A 82 0.21 -0.55 3.75
CA MET A 82 -0.46 0.45 2.92
C MET A 82 -0.87 1.70 3.73
N ARG A 83 -1.44 1.52 4.93
CA ARG A 83 -1.83 2.65 5.79
C ARG A 83 -0.62 3.47 6.24
N GLU A 84 0.51 2.84 6.51
CA GLU A 84 1.77 3.54 6.85
C GLU A 84 2.26 4.39 5.69
N ILE A 85 2.25 3.85 4.47
CA ILE A 85 2.60 4.59 3.25
C ILE A 85 1.67 5.79 3.06
N LEU A 86 0.34 5.58 3.19
CA LEU A 86 -0.65 6.65 3.00
C LEU A 86 -0.51 7.77 4.04
N ARG A 87 -0.18 7.45 5.29
CA ARG A 87 0.14 8.44 6.35
C ARG A 87 1.43 9.20 6.05
N GLY A 88 2.45 8.52 5.51
CA GLY A 88 3.71 9.13 5.12
C GLY A 88 3.57 10.19 4.02
N GLN A 89 2.51 10.13 3.21
CA GLN A 89 2.20 11.15 2.19
C GLN A 89 1.67 12.47 2.78
N GLU A 90 1.23 12.48 4.04
CA GLU A 90 0.75 13.68 4.75
C GLU A 90 1.88 14.42 5.48
N ALA A 91 2.90 13.71 5.96
CA ALA A 91 3.96 14.27 6.79
C ALA A 91 5.05 15.00 5.97
N LYS A 92 4.72 16.22 5.51
CA LYS A 92 5.66 17.34 5.27
C LYS A 92 4.89 18.61 4.92
#